data_AF-A0A392Q8V6-F1
#
_entry.id   AF-A0A392Q8V6-F1
#
_cell.length_a   1.000
_cell.length_b   1.000
_cell.length_c   1.000
_cell.angle_alpha   90.00
_cell.angle_beta   90.00
_cell.angle_gamma   90.00
#
_symmetry.space_group_name_H-M   'P 1'
#
loop_
_entity.id
_entity.type
_entity.pdbx_description
1 polymer ?
#
loop_
_entity_poly.entity_id
_entity_poly.type
_entity_poly.pdbx_seq_one_letter_code
_entity_poly.pdbx_strand_id
1 'polypeptide(L)'
;MVSRSRKGFILNLIDTPGLIEEGYINNQAMEIIKNFLLNKTIDILLYVDRIDTYRVDNLDKMVIRAITDSFGKEIWKKALIVLTHGQSSPPDGIFYDEFFSIRSEALVEVVQDGARLKKYDTV
;
A
#
# COMPACT_ATOMS: atom_id res chain seq x y z
N MET A 1 13.24 8.06 -7.97
CA MET A 1 12.98 9.15 -7.00
C MET A 1 12.90 10.48 -7.74
N VAL A 2 11.91 11.30 -7.40
CA VAL A 2 11.73 12.66 -7.90
C VAL A 2 11.76 13.61 -6.71
N SER A 3 12.54 14.69 -6.80
CA SER A 3 12.59 15.75 -5.79
C SER A 3 12.03 17.06 -6.36
N ARG A 4 11.24 17.78 -5.56
CA ARG A 4 10.69 19.10 -5.91
C ARG A 4 10.81 20.03 -4.71
N SER A 5 11.25 21.26 -4.95
CA SER A 5 11.36 22.27 -3.89
C SER A 5 10.40 23.44 -4.14
N ARG A 6 9.79 23.96 -3.08
CA ARG A 6 8.92 25.15 -3.13
C ARG A 6 8.94 25.86 -1.77
N LYS A 7 9.23 27.16 -1.75
CA LYS A 7 9.25 28.00 -0.54
C LYS A 7 10.06 27.39 0.63
N GLY A 8 11.22 26.80 0.34
CA GLY A 8 12.08 26.16 1.35
C GLY A 8 11.65 24.76 1.80
N PHE A 9 10.50 24.26 1.32
CA PHE A 9 10.07 22.88 1.51
C PHE A 9 10.57 22.00 0.37
N ILE A 10 11.04 20.78 0.67
CA ILE A 10 11.50 19.79 -0.30
C ILE A 10 10.61 18.56 -0.17
N LEU A 11 9.93 18.19 -1.26
CA LEU A 11 9.17 16.94 -1.38
C LEU A 11 10.00 15.93 -2.17
N ASN A 12 10.19 14.75 -1.60
CA ASN A 12 10.80 13.61 -2.28
C ASN A 12 9.74 12.52 -2.46
N LEU A 13 9.54 12.08 -3.70
CA LEU A 13 8.66 10.97 -4.03
C LEU A 13 9.51 9.82 -4.58
N ILE A 14 9.32 8.62 -4.04
CA ILE A 14 9.99 7.40 -4.48
C ILE A 14 8.94 6.53 -5.11
N ASP A 15 8.96 6.50 -6.45
CA ASP A 15 8.21 5.52 -7.22
C ASP A 15 8.98 4.18 -7.24
N THR A 16 8.25 3.07 -7.13
CA THR A 16 8.80 1.72 -6.98
C THR A 16 8.20 0.77 -8.01
N PRO A 17 8.95 -0.22 -8.51
CA PRO A 17 8.37 -1.29 -9.31
C PRO A 17 7.28 -2.06 -8.55
N GLY A 18 6.40 -2.74 -9.29
CA GLY A 18 5.39 -3.61 -8.72
C GLY A 18 6.01 -4.76 -7.91
N LEU A 19 5.33 -5.15 -6.83
CA LEU A 19 5.79 -6.22 -5.91
C LEU A 19 5.27 -7.61 -6.28
N ILE A 20 4.38 -7.70 -7.27
CA ILE A 20 3.83 -8.96 -7.77
C ILE A 20 4.29 -9.16 -9.22
N GLU A 21 4.80 -10.35 -9.52
CA GLU A 21 5.18 -10.79 -10.85
C GLU A 21 4.64 -12.22 -11.04
N GLU A 22 3.87 -12.44 -12.12
CA GLU A 22 3.29 -13.76 -12.47
C GLU A 22 2.53 -14.46 -11.33
N GLY A 23 1.88 -13.70 -10.43
CA GLY A 23 1.13 -14.25 -9.29
C GLY A 23 2.01 -14.66 -8.10
N TYR A 24 3.26 -14.19 -8.04
CA TYR A 24 4.15 -14.37 -6.90
C TYR A 24 4.77 -13.04 -6.48
N ILE A 25 5.34 -13.01 -5.27
CA ILE A 25 6.10 -11.84 -4.81
C ILE A 25 7.41 -11.74 -5.58
N ASN A 26 7.64 -10.57 -6.18
CA ASN A 26 8.90 -10.23 -6.80
C ASN A 26 9.93 -9.86 -5.73
N ASN A 27 10.63 -10.87 -5.20
CA ASN A 27 11.65 -10.68 -4.17
C ASN A 27 12.82 -9.81 -4.66
N GLN A 28 13.14 -9.85 -5.97
CA GLN A 28 14.19 -9.01 -6.53
C GLN A 28 13.79 -7.53 -6.50
N ALA A 29 12.54 -7.22 -6.89
CA ALA A 29 12.00 -5.86 -6.77
C ALA A 29 12.02 -5.38 -5.31
N MET A 30 11.61 -6.22 -4.36
CA MET A 30 11.65 -5.89 -2.94
C MET A 30 13.07 -5.58 -2.46
N GLU A 31 14.05 -6.38 -2.84
CA GLU A 31 15.45 -6.17 -2.46
C GLU A 31 16.04 -4.90 -3.09
N ILE A 32 15.69 -4.60 -4.34
CA ILE A 32 16.07 -3.33 -4.99
C ILE A 32 15.49 -2.13 -4.23
N ILE A 33 14.22 -2.18 -3.86
CA ILE A 33 13.55 -1.10 -3.11
C ILE A 33 14.21 -0.94 -1.73
N LYS A 34 14.42 -2.04 -1.00
CA LYS A 34 15.07 -2.03 0.32
C LYS A 34 16.47 -1.42 0.25
N ASN A 35 17.28 -1.84 -0.72
CA ASN A 35 18.63 -1.30 -0.91
C ASN A 35 18.60 0.18 -1.32
N PHE A 36 17.64 0.59 -2.16
CA PHE A 36 17.46 2.00 -2.51
C PHE A 36 17.09 2.85 -1.29
N LEU A 37 16.30 2.30 -0.36
CA LEU A 37 15.84 2.98 0.85
C LEU A 37 16.86 2.93 2.01
N LEU A 38 17.97 2.19 1.88
CA LEU A 38 19.05 2.22 2.86
C LEU A 38 19.49 3.66 3.14
N ASN A 39 19.59 3.98 4.44
CA ASN A 39 19.95 5.29 4.96
C ASN A 39 18.99 6.43 4.58
N LYS A 40 17.74 6.12 4.19
CA LYS A 40 16.67 7.12 3.99
C LYS A 40 15.65 7.03 5.10
N THR A 41 15.11 8.17 5.47
CA THR A 41 13.94 8.24 6.36
C THR A 41 12.67 8.14 5.53
N ILE A 42 11.77 7.23 5.91
CA ILE A 42 10.43 7.13 5.32
C ILE A 42 9.48 7.93 6.22
N ASP A 43 8.92 9.00 5.68
CA ASP A 43 7.96 9.85 6.40
C ASP A 43 6.51 9.37 6.21
N ILE A 44 6.17 8.94 4.98
CA ILE A 44 4.86 8.41 4.61
C ILE A 44 5.08 7.22 3.67
N LEU A 45 4.32 6.14 3.87
CA LEU A 45 4.15 5.04 2.92
C LEU A 45 2.81 5.21 2.21
N LEU A 46 2.79 5.20 0.88
CA LEU A 46 1.55 5.11 0.11
C LEU A 46 1.37 3.67 -0.33
N TYR A 47 0.42 2.94 0.26
CA TYR A 47 0.03 1.62 -0.19
C TYR A 47 -1.11 1.79 -1.20
N VAL A 48 -0.80 1.62 -2.48
CA VAL A 48 -1.70 1.95 -3.58
C VAL A 48 -2.35 0.69 -4.14
N ASP A 49 -3.66 0.72 -4.26
CA ASP A 49 -4.46 -0.31 -4.91
C ASP A 49 -5.57 0.35 -5.74
N ARG A 50 -6.38 -0.42 -6.45
CA ARG A 50 -7.50 0.04 -7.26
C ARG A 50 -8.81 -0.20 -6.54
N ILE A 51 -9.74 0.74 -6.67
CA ILE A 51 -11.10 0.55 -6.13
C ILE A 51 -11.91 -0.47 -6.95
N ASP A 52 -11.65 -0.56 -8.26
CA ASP A 52 -12.39 -1.40 -9.21
C ASP A 52 -11.89 -2.85 -9.29
N THR A 53 -11.13 -3.29 -8.28
CA THR A 53 -10.74 -4.69 -8.11
C THR A 53 -11.67 -5.40 -7.13
N TYR A 54 -12.08 -6.61 -7.50
CA TYR A 54 -13.14 -7.35 -6.82
C TYR A 54 -12.65 -8.28 -5.71
N ARG A 55 -11.34 -8.44 -5.55
CA ARG A 55 -10.78 -9.41 -4.61
C ARG A 55 -9.60 -8.80 -3.89
N VAL A 56 -9.61 -9.00 -2.58
CA VAL A 56 -8.40 -9.01 -1.77
C VAL A 56 -8.08 -10.48 -1.54
N ASP A 57 -6.93 -10.95 -1.99
CA ASP A 57 -6.58 -12.36 -1.98
C ASP A 57 -5.28 -12.64 -1.18
N ASN A 58 -4.81 -13.88 -1.26
CA ASN A 58 -3.61 -14.29 -0.52
C ASN A 58 -2.36 -13.53 -1.00
N LEU A 59 -2.33 -13.02 -2.23
CA LEU A 59 -1.21 -12.25 -2.77
C LEU A 59 -1.10 -10.90 -2.05
N ASP A 60 -2.22 -10.23 -1.78
CA ASP A 60 -2.21 -8.99 -1.01
C ASP A 60 -1.57 -9.21 0.36
N LYS A 61 -2.00 -10.27 1.04
CA LYS A 61 -1.42 -10.67 2.33
C LYS A 61 0.07 -10.98 2.24
N MET A 62 0.52 -11.61 1.15
CA MET A 62 1.95 -11.87 0.90
C MET A 62 2.73 -10.57 0.65
N VAL A 63 2.17 -9.61 -0.07
CA VAL A 63 2.78 -8.29 -0.30
C VAL A 63 2.95 -7.55 1.03
N ILE A 64 1.89 -7.50 1.84
CA ILE A 64 1.92 -6.82 3.14
C ILE A 64 2.95 -7.46 4.08
N ARG A 65 3.05 -8.79 4.08
CA ARG A 65 4.10 -9.51 4.83
C ARG A 65 5.49 -9.14 4.33
N ALA A 66 5.72 -9.15 3.02
CA ALA A 66 7.03 -8.80 2.45
C ALA A 66 7.46 -7.36 2.80
N ILE A 67 6.52 -6.41 2.77
CA ILE A 67 6.77 -5.02 3.22
C ILE A 67 7.10 -5.01 4.72
N THR A 68 6.30 -5.71 5.54
CA THR A 68 6.48 -5.77 7.00
C THR A 68 7.82 -6.40 7.39
N ASP A 69 8.23 -7.47 6.73
CA ASP A 69 9.49 -8.16 6.98
C ASP A 69 10.70 -7.33 6.53
N SER A 70 10.52 -6.48 5.50
CA SER A 70 11.58 -5.63 4.98
C SER A 70 11.79 -4.33 5.76
N PHE A 71 10.69 -3.70 6.22
CA PHE A 71 10.72 -2.36 6.82
C PHE A 71 10.26 -2.31 8.28
N GLY A 72 9.78 -3.43 8.82
CA GLY A 72 9.23 -3.53 10.18
C GLY A 72 7.78 -3.04 10.26
N LYS A 73 7.09 -3.45 11.33
CA LYS A 73 5.66 -3.12 11.54
C LYS A 73 5.37 -1.63 11.68
N GLU A 74 6.35 -0.85 12.16
CA GLU A 74 6.20 0.58 12.40
C GLU A 74 5.97 1.38 11.12
N ILE A 75 6.31 0.84 9.94
CA ILE A 75 6.04 1.50 8.66
C ILE A 75 4.52 1.73 8.44
N TRP A 76 3.68 0.84 8.98
CA TRP A 76 2.24 0.92 8.82
C TRP A 76 1.60 2.06 9.60
N LYS A 77 2.26 2.56 10.67
CA LYS A 77 1.83 3.79 11.38
C LYS A 77 2.02 5.06 10.55
N LYS A 78 2.76 4.95 9.45
CA LYS A 78 3.01 6.02 8.47
C LYS A 78 2.32 5.74 7.13
N ALA A 79 1.51 4.68 7.06
CA ALA A 79 0.89 4.27 5.82
C ALA A 79 -0.39 5.06 5.54
N LEU A 80 -0.64 5.32 4.26
CA LEU A 80 -1.95 5.70 3.75
C LEU A 80 -2.33 4.65 2.72
N ILE A 81 -3.53 4.07 2.87
CA ILE A 81 -4.13 3.23 1.86
C ILE A 81 -4.77 4.15 0.82
N VAL A 82 -4.33 4.03 -0.43
CA VAL A 82 -4.76 4.87 -1.54
C VAL A 82 -5.47 4.02 -2.57
N LEU A 83 -6.76 4.26 -2.76
CA LEU A 83 -7.55 3.61 -3.81
C LEU A 83 -7.60 4.50 -5.05
N THR A 84 -6.94 4.05 -6.11
CA THR A 84 -7.00 4.65 -7.45
C THR A 84 -8.26 4.24 -8.18
N HIS A 85 -8.50 4.83 -9.36
CA HIS A 85 -9.71 4.62 -10.15
C HIS A 85 -10.99 5.10 -9.44
N GLY A 86 -10.91 6.15 -8.62
CA GLY A 86 -12.06 6.68 -7.85
C GLY A 86 -13.24 7.22 -8.68
N GLN A 87 -13.17 7.19 -10.01
CA GLN A 87 -14.30 7.47 -10.89
C GLN A 87 -14.97 6.19 -11.45
N SER A 88 -14.53 5.02 -11.01
CA SER A 88 -15.14 3.76 -11.42
C SER A 88 -16.59 3.67 -10.94
N SER A 89 -17.45 3.21 -11.84
CA SER A 89 -18.86 2.96 -11.54
C SER A 89 -18.99 1.59 -10.86
N PRO A 90 -19.59 1.51 -9.66
CA PRO A 90 -19.87 0.22 -9.04
C PRO A 90 -20.75 -0.66 -9.95
N PRO A 91 -20.54 -1.99 -9.98
CA PRO A 91 -21.46 -2.88 -10.67
C PRO A 91 -22.80 -2.98 -9.93
N ASP A 92 -23.79 -3.56 -10.61
CA ASP A 92 -25.06 -4.01 -10.03
C ASP A 92 -25.89 -2.92 -9.31
N GLY A 93 -25.63 -1.65 -9.63
CA GLY A 93 -26.39 -0.52 -9.08
C GLY A 93 -26.09 -0.19 -7.61
N ILE A 94 -24.99 -0.72 -7.06
CA ILE A 94 -24.52 -0.39 -5.71
C ILE A 94 -24.13 1.09 -5.64
N PHE A 95 -24.43 1.76 -4.53
CA PHE A 95 -24.01 3.14 -4.32
C PHE A 95 -22.49 3.23 -4.18
N TYR A 96 -21.88 4.30 -4.70
CA TYR A 96 -20.43 4.47 -4.66
C TYR A 96 -19.85 4.38 -3.24
N ASP A 97 -20.51 5.00 -2.27
CA ASP A 97 -20.05 4.99 -0.88
C ASP A 97 -20.05 3.58 -0.27
N GLU A 98 -21.03 2.75 -0.62
CA GLU A 98 -21.11 1.35 -0.18
C GLU A 98 -20.01 0.51 -0.84
N PHE A 99 -19.82 0.67 -2.15
CA PHE A 99 -18.74 0.02 -2.90
C PHE A 99 -17.36 0.38 -2.34
N PHE A 100 -17.15 1.66 -2.02
CA PHE A 100 -15.94 2.16 -1.38
C PHE A 100 -15.74 1.61 0.03
N SER A 101 -16.79 1.59 0.87
CA SER A 101 -16.71 1.06 2.25
C SER A 101 -16.29 -0.41 2.23
N ILE A 102 -16.98 -1.24 1.45
CA ILE A 102 -16.67 -2.68 1.34
C ILE A 102 -15.21 -2.88 0.90
N ARG A 103 -14.78 -2.15 -0.14
CA ARG A 103 -13.44 -2.30 -0.71
C ARG A 103 -12.33 -1.83 0.23
N SER A 104 -12.54 -0.70 0.90
CA SER A 104 -11.56 -0.10 1.81
C SER A 104 -11.45 -0.89 3.12
N GLU A 105 -12.57 -1.33 3.69
CA GLU A 105 -12.59 -2.16 4.90
C GLU A 105 -11.87 -3.50 4.67
N ALA A 106 -12.13 -4.16 3.55
CA ALA A 106 -11.45 -5.41 3.20
C ALA A 106 -9.93 -5.24 3.07
N LEU A 107 -9.47 -4.11 2.50
CA LEU A 107 -8.04 -3.83 2.37
C LEU A 107 -7.39 -3.52 3.73
N VAL A 108 -8.07 -2.75 4.57
CA VAL A 108 -7.63 -2.44 5.93
C VAL A 108 -7.49 -3.74 6.74
N GLU A 109 -8.46 -4.65 6.67
CA GLU A 109 -8.42 -5.94 7.36
C GLU A 109 -7.21 -6.77 6.93
N VAL A 110 -6.95 -6.86 5.62
CA VAL A 110 -5.81 -7.63 5.11
C VAL A 110 -4.47 -6.98 5.44
N VAL A 111 -4.38 -5.65 5.47
CA VAL A 111 -3.19 -4.94 5.98
C VAL A 111 -2.96 -5.28 7.45
N GLN A 112 -3.98 -5.20 8.30
CA GLN A 112 -3.87 -5.49 9.73
C GLN A 112 -3.42 -6.94 9.98
N ASP A 113 -4.04 -7.90 9.30
CA ASP A 113 -3.73 -9.33 9.42
C ASP A 113 -2.34 -9.66 8.84
N GLY A 114 -2.03 -9.17 7.63
CA GLY A 114 -0.74 -9.38 6.97
C GLY A 114 0.43 -8.79 7.75
N ALA A 115 0.27 -7.59 8.30
CA ALA A 115 1.30 -6.90 9.08
C ALA A 115 1.33 -7.35 10.55
N ARG A 116 0.38 -8.19 10.98
CA ARG A 116 0.25 -8.69 12.36
C ARG A 116 0.15 -7.53 13.35
N LEU A 117 -0.69 -6.55 13.02
CA LEU A 117 -1.00 -5.39 13.86
C LEU A 117 -2.04 -5.79 14.90
N LYS A 118 -1.97 -5.20 16.10
CA LYS A 118 -3.03 -5.39 17.11
C LYS A 118 -4.21 -4.50 16.74
N LYS A 119 -5.42 -4.85 17.21
CA LYS A 119 -6.67 -4.12 16.95
C LYS A 119 -6.67 -2.63 17.34
N TYR A 120 -5.66 -2.18 18.09
CA TYR A 120 -5.46 -0.78 18.53
C TYR A 120 -4.30 -0.07 17.82
N ASP A 121 -3.53 -0.78 16.99
CA ASP A 121 -2.52 -0.17 16.13
C ASP A 121 -3.27 0.37 14.91
N THR A 122 -3.68 1.64 14.97
CA THR A 122 -4.39 2.28 13.85
C THR A 122 -3.44 2.40 12.66
N VAL A 123 -3.90 1.96 11.49
CA VAL A 123 -3.32 2.23 10.17
C VAL A 123 -4.08 3.39 9.56
#